data_AF-A0A6D0IQT0-F1
#
_entry.id   AF-A0A6D0IQT0-F1
#
_cell.length_a   1.000
_cell.length_b   1.000
_cell.length_c   1.000
_cell.angle_alpha   90.00
_cell.angle_beta   90.00
_cell.angle_gamma   90.00
#
_symmetry.space_group_name_H-M   'P 1'
#
loop_
_entity.id
_entity.type
_entity.pdbx_description
1 polymer ?
#
loop_
_entity_poly.entity_id
_entity_poly.type
_entity_poly.pdbx_seq_one_letter_code
_entity_poly.pdbx_strand_id
1 'polypeptide(L)'
;MKIYRPLWSEGVLLSPQQFQQQTEWESFRSAGISALASPFPWGVETVELNDSLLSSGLIQITQLRLWLEDGTLIDAQRSDLPPAPRELDAGQLADHDAVTVVIALPH
;
A
#
# COMPACT_ATOMS: atom_id res chain seq x y z
N MET A 1 0.36 17.90 -5.77
CA MET A 1 1.70 18.52 -5.98
C MET A 1 1.95 18.64 -7.48
N LYS A 2 2.87 19.48 -7.96
CA LYS A 2 3.26 19.50 -9.39
C LYS A 2 4.32 18.44 -9.67
N ILE A 3 4.22 17.76 -10.81
CA ILE A 3 5.21 16.78 -11.29
C ILE A 3 6.09 17.45 -12.36
N TYR A 4 7.40 17.40 -12.18
CA TYR A 4 8.41 17.98 -13.08
C TYR A 4 9.11 16.87 -13.87
N ARG A 5 8.64 16.59 -15.07
CA ARG A 5 9.26 15.55 -15.91
C ARG A 5 10.73 15.89 -16.19
N PRO A 6 11.68 15.03 -15.79
CA PRO A 6 13.10 15.32 -15.99
C PRO A 6 13.46 15.23 -17.47
N LEU A 7 14.38 16.10 -17.90
CA LEU A 7 15.04 16.00 -19.19
C LEU A 7 16.37 15.25 -19.01
N TRP A 8 16.52 14.14 -19.72
CA TRP A 8 17.78 13.40 -19.76
C TRP A 8 18.58 13.82 -20.98
N SER A 9 19.80 14.32 -20.75
CA SER A 9 20.74 14.67 -21.81
C SER A 9 22.17 14.40 -21.34
N GLU A 10 23.07 14.23 -22.31
CA GLU A 10 24.49 14.06 -22.03
C GLU A 10 25.03 15.24 -21.19
N GLY A 11 25.92 14.94 -20.24
CA GLY A 11 26.56 15.94 -19.38
C GLY A 11 25.71 16.45 -18.21
N VAL A 12 24.47 15.99 -18.04
CA VAL A 12 23.64 16.34 -16.88
C VAL A 12 24.11 15.61 -15.63
N LEU A 13 24.34 16.35 -14.54
CA LEU A 13 24.60 15.77 -13.23
C LEU A 13 23.34 15.08 -12.71
N LEU A 14 23.47 13.82 -12.31
CA LEU A 14 22.37 13.06 -11.72
C LEU A 14 22.03 13.59 -10.32
N SER A 15 20.75 13.75 -10.05
CA SER A 15 20.24 14.09 -8.71
C SER A 15 19.10 13.16 -8.29
N PRO A 16 18.94 12.88 -6.98
CA PRO A 16 17.82 12.08 -6.48
C PRO A 16 16.45 12.62 -6.91
N GLN A 17 16.32 13.95 -7.03
CA GLN A 17 15.08 14.59 -7.43
C GLN A 17 14.66 14.24 -8.86
N GLN A 18 15.60 14.03 -9.79
CA GLN A 18 15.27 13.61 -11.15
C GLN A 18 14.61 12.24 -11.15
N PHE A 19 15.15 11.29 -10.38
CA PHE A 19 14.56 9.96 -10.25
C PHE A 19 13.21 10.01 -9.54
N GLN A 20 13.09 10.77 -8.45
CA GLN A 20 11.82 10.94 -7.74
C GLN A 20 10.74 11.50 -8.66
N GLN A 21 11.04 12.56 -9.43
CA GLN A 21 10.05 13.14 -10.35
C GLN A 21 9.70 12.22 -11.52
N GLN A 22 10.64 11.40 -11.99
CA GLN A 22 10.36 10.36 -12.99
C GLN A 22 9.39 9.31 -12.42
N THR A 23 9.63 8.82 -11.20
CA THR A 23 8.75 7.86 -10.52
C THR A 23 7.35 8.44 -10.30
N GLU A 24 7.26 9.68 -9.83
CA GLU A 24 5.97 10.38 -9.68
C GLU A 24 5.23 10.51 -11.01
N TRP A 25 5.93 10.81 -12.10
CA TRP A 25 5.33 10.88 -13.43
C TRP A 25 4.80 9.52 -13.90
N GLU A 26 5.53 8.44 -13.66
CA GLU A 26 5.11 7.09 -14.00
C GLU A 26 3.89 6.62 -13.19
N SER A 27 3.87 6.92 -11.89
CA SER A 27 2.73 6.68 -11.01
C SER A 27 1.48 7.44 -11.49
N PHE A 28 1.61 8.74 -11.73
CA PHE A 28 0.52 9.58 -12.25
C PHE A 28 -0.04 9.07 -13.59
N ARG A 29 0.84 8.71 -14.53
CA ARG A 29 0.42 8.15 -15.82
C ARG A 29 -0.36 6.84 -15.65
N SER A 30 0.12 5.96 -14.77
CA SER A 30 -0.50 4.66 -14.52
C SER A 30 -1.87 4.82 -13.86
N ALA A 31 -1.99 5.70 -12.86
CA ALA A 31 -3.25 6.05 -12.22
C ALA A 31 -4.28 6.59 -13.24
N GLY A 32 -3.85 7.46 -14.17
CA GLY A 32 -4.72 7.97 -15.23
C GLY A 32 -5.26 6.89 -16.16
N ILE A 33 -4.45 5.88 -16.51
CA ILE A 33 -4.92 4.74 -17.32
C ILE A 33 -5.90 3.88 -16.53
N SER A 34 -5.60 3.57 -15.27
CA SER A 34 -6.47 2.74 -14.43
C SER A 34 -7.84 3.39 -14.18
N ALA A 35 -7.88 4.72 -14.03
CA ALA A 35 -9.13 5.48 -13.88
C ALA A 35 -10.03 5.44 -15.14
N LEU A 36 -9.47 5.22 -16.32
CA LEU A 36 -10.26 4.98 -17.54
C LEU A 36 -10.88 3.57 -17.57
N ALA A 37 -10.28 2.62 -16.86
CA ALA A 37 -10.72 1.23 -16.83
C ALA A 37 -11.77 0.94 -15.75
N SER A 38 -11.71 1.61 -14.60
CA SER A 38 -12.63 1.42 -13.47
C SER A 38 -12.87 2.72 -12.70
N PRO A 39 -14.10 2.98 -12.22
CA PRO A 39 -14.38 4.11 -11.32
C PRO A 39 -13.69 3.98 -9.96
N PHE A 40 -13.34 2.76 -9.54
CA PHE A 40 -12.64 2.47 -8.30
C PHE A 40 -11.45 1.55 -8.59
N PRO A 41 -10.32 2.09 -9.07
CA PRO A 41 -9.13 1.30 -9.46
C PRO A 41 -8.23 0.96 -8.26
N TRP A 42 -8.81 0.80 -7.08
CA TRP A 42 -8.13 0.54 -5.82
C TRP A 42 -8.89 -0.52 -5.02
N GLY A 43 -8.24 -1.09 -4.01
CA GLY A 43 -8.81 -2.15 -3.17
C GLY A 43 -7.83 -3.27 -2.88
N VAL A 44 -8.32 -4.30 -2.21
CA VAL A 44 -7.53 -5.47 -1.84
C VAL A 44 -7.58 -6.51 -2.96
N GLU A 45 -6.41 -6.92 -3.43
CA GLU A 45 -6.29 -8.03 -4.38
C GLU A 45 -6.09 -9.35 -3.62
N THR A 46 -5.17 -9.38 -2.65
CA THR A 46 -4.89 -10.56 -1.82
C THR A 46 -4.63 -10.14 -0.37
N VAL A 47 -5.28 -10.84 0.56
CA VAL A 47 -4.96 -10.77 1.99
C VAL A 47 -5.11 -12.16 2.61
N GLU A 48 -4.09 -12.61 3.33
CA GLU A 48 -4.10 -13.86 4.08
C GLU A 48 -3.66 -13.60 5.52
N LEU A 49 -4.41 -14.18 6.47
CA LEU A 49 -4.11 -14.11 7.90
C LEU A 49 -3.54 -15.44 8.38
N ASN A 50 -2.73 -15.38 9.43
CA ASN A 50 -2.31 -16.58 10.14
C ASN A 50 -3.42 -17.03 11.12
N ASP A 51 -4.26 -17.96 10.70
CA ASP A 51 -5.38 -18.48 11.51
C ASP A 51 -4.94 -19.08 12.85
N SER A 52 -3.76 -19.69 12.90
CA SER A 52 -3.22 -20.27 14.14
C SER A 52 -2.97 -19.17 15.19
N LEU A 53 -2.38 -18.06 14.77
CA LEU A 53 -2.12 -16.92 15.67
C LEU A 53 -3.39 -16.12 15.95
N LEU A 54 -4.31 -16.04 14.99
CA LEU A 54 -5.59 -15.37 15.17
C LEU A 54 -6.40 -16.01 16.32
N SER A 55 -6.34 -17.35 16.45
CA SER A 55 -6.99 -18.06 17.56
C SER A 55 -6.47 -17.66 18.95
N SER A 56 -5.23 -17.16 19.03
CA SER A 56 -4.64 -16.58 20.25
C SER A 56 -4.84 -15.07 20.39
N GLY A 57 -5.64 -14.45 19.53
CA GLY A 57 -5.86 -13.00 19.53
C GLY A 57 -4.76 -12.19 18.86
N LEU A 58 -3.86 -12.81 18.08
CA LEU A 58 -2.79 -12.12 17.38
C LEU A 58 -3.06 -12.09 15.87
N ILE A 59 -3.28 -10.89 15.31
CA ILE A 59 -3.42 -10.70 13.87
C ILE A 59 -2.04 -10.60 13.25
N GLN A 60 -1.70 -11.57 12.42
CA GLN A 60 -0.53 -11.54 11.55
C GLN A 60 -0.98 -11.74 10.11
N ILE A 61 -0.48 -10.90 9.21
CA ILE A 61 -0.75 -10.99 7.78
C ILE A 61 0.41 -11.76 7.12
N THR A 62 0.09 -12.86 6.44
CA THR A 62 1.07 -13.70 5.72
C THR A 62 1.23 -13.29 4.27
N GLN A 63 0.15 -12.79 3.65
CA GLN A 63 0.17 -12.22 2.31
C GLN A 63 -0.64 -10.93 2.28
N LEU A 64 -0.09 -9.90 1.64
CA LEU A 64 -0.78 -8.63 1.44
C LEU A 64 -0.44 -8.08 0.07
N ARG A 65 -1.47 -7.86 -0.75
CA ARG A 65 -1.37 -7.12 -1.99
C ARG A 65 -2.61 -6.27 -2.20
N LEU A 66 -2.45 -4.95 -2.24
CA LEU A 66 -3.55 -4.01 -2.39
C LEU A 66 -3.10 -2.69 -3.02
N TRP A 67 -4.07 -1.96 -3.58
CA TRP A 67 -3.91 -0.58 -4.02
C TRP A 67 -4.71 0.34 -3.11
N LEU A 68 -4.08 1.43 -2.67
CA LEU A 68 -4.73 2.53 -1.97
C LEU A 68 -5.40 3.48 -2.97
N GLU A 69 -6.28 4.36 -2.47
CA GLU A 69 -7.03 5.31 -3.29
C GLU A 69 -6.15 6.30 -4.06
N ASP A 70 -4.95 6.59 -3.55
CA ASP A 70 -3.95 7.44 -4.19
C ASP A 70 -3.15 6.73 -5.30
N GLY A 71 -3.42 5.44 -5.53
CA GLY A 71 -2.73 4.59 -6.50
C GLY A 71 -1.50 3.87 -5.93
N THR A 72 -1.14 4.08 -4.66
CA THR A 72 -0.02 3.39 -4.03
C THR A 72 -0.29 1.89 -3.95
N LEU A 73 0.62 1.09 -4.50
CA LEU A 73 0.62 -0.37 -4.36
C LEU A 73 1.38 -0.75 -3.08
N ILE A 74 0.77 -1.59 -2.25
CA ILE A 74 1.44 -2.33 -1.19
C ILE A 74 1.50 -3.78 -1.62
N ASP A 75 2.70 -4.34 -1.75
CA ASP A 75 2.93 -5.75 -2.14
C ASP A 75 3.99 -6.38 -1.22
N ALA A 76 3.50 -7.00 -0.15
CA ALA A 76 4.34 -7.64 0.86
C ALA A 76 5.04 -8.93 0.37
N GLN A 77 4.72 -9.41 -0.84
CA GLN A 77 5.41 -10.55 -1.44
C GLN A 77 6.63 -10.12 -2.26
N ARG A 78 6.64 -8.88 -2.77
CA ARG A 78 7.63 -8.44 -3.77
C ARG A 78 8.43 -7.21 -3.39
N SER A 79 7.80 -6.18 -2.84
CA SER A 79 8.42 -4.87 -2.64
C SER A 79 8.44 -4.40 -1.19
N ASP A 80 7.46 -4.85 -0.39
CA ASP A 80 7.22 -4.32 0.95
C ASP A 80 7.41 -5.39 2.01
N LEU A 81 7.60 -4.94 3.26
CA LEU A 81 7.52 -5.84 4.41
C LEU A 81 6.04 -5.96 4.84
N PRO A 82 5.59 -7.15 5.29
CA PRO A 82 4.27 -7.26 5.89
C PRO A 82 4.19 -6.37 7.14
N PRO A 83 3.00 -5.83 7.46
CA PRO A 83 2.83 -5.06 8.68
C PRO A 83 3.14 -5.90 9.91
N ALA A 84 3.63 -5.25 10.96
CA ALA A 84 3.90 -5.92 12.23
C ALA A 84 2.61 -6.57 12.78
N PRO A 85 2.70 -7.77 13.38
CA PRO A 85 1.55 -8.40 14.02
C PRO A 85 0.92 -7.50 15.08
N ARG A 86 -0.40 -7.56 15.20
CA ARG A 86 -1.18 -6.74 16.12
C ARG A 86 -2.03 -7.60 17.04
N GLU A 87 -1.88 -7.40 18.34
CA GLU A 87 -2.73 -8.05 19.34
C GLU A 87 -4.13 -7.45 19.36
N LEU A 88 -5.12 -8.32 19.51
CA LEU A 88 -6.51 -7.99 19.81
C LEU A 88 -6.67 -7.99 21.33
N ASP A 89 -6.88 -6.80 21.90
CA ASP A 89 -7.14 -6.66 23.33
C ASP A 89 -8.54 -7.17 23.66
N ALA A 90 -8.63 -8.36 24.25
CA ALA A 90 -9.90 -8.97 24.64
C ALA A 90 -10.72 -8.09 25.61
N GLY A 91 -10.07 -7.25 26.43
CA GLY A 91 -10.76 -6.32 27.32
C GLY A 91 -11.45 -5.17 26.58
N GLN A 92 -10.86 -4.71 25.48
CA GLN A 92 -11.46 -3.68 24.60
C GLN A 92 -12.56 -4.24 23.72
N LEU A 93 -12.59 -5.57 23.54
CA LEU A 93 -13.47 -6.27 22.60
C LEU A 93 -14.58 -7.06 23.29
N ALA A 94 -14.65 -7.05 24.62
CA ALA A 94 -15.57 -7.88 25.40
C ALA A 94 -17.04 -7.67 25.05
N ASP A 95 -17.43 -6.46 24.65
CA ASP A 95 -18.80 -6.10 24.24
C ASP A 95 -18.98 -6.02 22.71
N HIS A 96 -18.01 -6.51 21.93
CA HIS A 96 -18.02 -6.43 20.47
C HIS A 96 -18.05 -7.82 19.81
N ASP A 97 -19.13 -8.10 19.07
CA ASP A 97 -19.24 -9.33 18.25
C ASP A 97 -18.34 -9.31 17.01
N ALA A 98 -17.87 -8.12 16.59
CA ALA A 98 -17.03 -7.95 15.40
C ALA A 98 -16.06 -6.77 15.55
N VAL A 99 -14.89 -6.90 14.92
CA VAL A 99 -13.84 -5.88 14.90
C VAL A 99 -13.44 -5.60 13.46
N THR A 100 -13.36 -4.32 13.10
CA THR A 100 -12.81 -3.91 11.80
C THR A 100 -11.35 -3.50 11.98
N VAL A 101 -10.47 -4.14 11.23
CA VAL A 101 -9.04 -3.81 11.18
C VAL A 101 -8.73 -3.23 9.82
N VAL A 102 -7.94 -2.16 9.80
CA VAL A 102 -7.58 -1.43 8.59
C VAL A 102 -6.07 -1.50 8.36
N ILE A 103 -5.67 -1.55 7.10
CA ILE A 103 -4.30 -1.28 6.69
C ILE A 103 -4.17 0.24 6.53
N ALA A 104 -3.15 0.82 7.15
CA ALA A 104 -2.89 2.25 7.10
C ALA A 104 -1.46 2.51 6.61
N LEU A 105 -1.33 3.47 5.70
CA LEU A 105 -0.05 4.00 5.24
C LEU A 105 0.01 5.49 5.63
N PRO A 106 1.09 5.96 6.29
CA PRO A 106 1.26 7.38 6.56
C PRO A 106 1.28 8.20 5.26
N HIS A 107 0.70 9.39 5.31
CA HIS A 107 0.76 10.39 4.23
C HIS A 107 2.10 11.13 4.18
#